data_AF-A0A5A8AGF1-F1
#
_entry.id   AF-A0A5A8AGF1-F1
#
_cell.length_a   1.000
_cell.length_b   1.000
_cell.length_c   1.000
_cell.angle_alpha   90.00
_cell.angle_beta   90.00
_cell.angle_gamma   90.00
#
_symmetry.space_group_name_H-M   'P 1'
#
loop_
_entity.id
_entity.type
_entity.pdbx_description
1 polymer ?
#
loop_
_entity_poly.entity_id
_entity_poly.type
_entity_poly.pdbx_seq_one_letter_code
_entity_poly.pdbx_strand_id
1 'polypeptide(L)'
;MKALTLCKIQSCAYLFIIIFSLQHFFFREFNYGFDAYEGMVSGVVATSVLTVLVSLVVLIRQGIIFINRKNIRETEMKYLILNLVLYYGTLIASLCMSGEIRH
;
A
#
# COMPACT_ATOMS: atom_id res chain seq x y z
N MET A 1 -5.09 -18.08 -11.42
CA MET A 1 -3.71 -18.07 -10.91
C MET A 1 -3.05 -16.71 -10.98
N LYS A 2 -2.92 -16.05 -12.16
CA LYS A 2 -2.23 -14.75 -12.28
C LYS A 2 -2.81 -13.61 -11.40
N ALA A 3 -4.14 -13.50 -11.28
CA ALA A 3 -4.78 -12.45 -10.47
C ALA A 3 -4.48 -12.60 -8.96
N LEU A 4 -4.51 -13.83 -8.44
CA LEU A 4 -4.23 -14.10 -7.02
C LEU A 4 -2.78 -13.78 -6.66
N THR A 5 -1.82 -14.08 -7.54
CA THR A 5 -0.40 -13.73 -7.34
C THR A 5 -0.21 -12.22 -7.28
N LEU A 6 -0.90 -11.47 -8.15
CA LEU A 6 -0.88 -10.00 -8.16
C LEU A 6 -1.46 -9.43 -6.86
N CYS A 7 -2.60 -9.94 -6.40
CA CYS A 7 -3.19 -9.58 -5.11
C CYS A 7 -2.22 -9.81 -3.94
N LYS A 8 -1.47 -10.92 -3.93
CA LYS A 8 -0.51 -11.22 -2.87
C LYS A 8 0.66 -10.24 -2.86
N ILE A 9 1.20 -9.92 -4.04
CA ILE A 9 2.31 -8.96 -4.17
C ILE A 9 1.85 -7.57 -3.70
N GLN A 10 0.65 -7.13 -4.13
CA GLN A 10 0.08 -5.86 -3.68
C GLN A 10 -0.10 -5.83 -2.17
N SER A 11 -0.69 -6.88 -1.57
CA SER A 11 -0.84 -6.97 -0.12
C SER A 11 0.50 -6.89 0.62
N CYS A 12 1.56 -7.47 0.07
CA CYS A 12 2.90 -7.39 0.65
C CYS A 12 3.45 -5.96 0.62
N ALA A 13 3.31 -5.26 -0.51
CA ALA A 13 3.70 -3.86 -0.65
C ALA A 13 2.91 -2.95 0.31
N TYR A 14 1.60 -3.16 0.42
CA TYR A 14 0.75 -2.41 1.36
C TYR A 14 1.18 -2.64 2.81
N LEU A 15 1.40 -3.89 3.22
CA LEU A 15 1.83 -4.22 4.57
C LEU A 15 3.19 -3.59 4.87
N PHE A 16 4.13 -3.63 3.93
CA PHE A 16 5.43 -2.98 4.08
C PHE A 16 5.28 -1.47 4.36
N ILE A 17 4.48 -0.76 3.55
CA ILE A 17 4.26 0.69 3.72
C ILE A 17 3.59 0.98 5.07
N ILE A 18 2.58 0.21 5.45
CA ILE A 18 1.87 0.40 6.72
C ILE A 18 2.80 0.17 7.92
N ILE A 19 3.57 -0.91 7.90
CA ILE A 19 4.52 -1.24 8.99
C ILE A 19 5.61 -0.17 9.07
N PHE A 20 6.16 0.25 7.93
CA PHE A 20 7.15 1.33 7.89
C PHE A 20 6.58 2.63 8.44
N SER A 21 5.35 2.98 8.07
CA SER A 21 4.66 4.17 8.58
C SER A 21 4.47 4.12 10.10
N LEU A 22 4.10 2.96 10.64
CA LEU A 22 3.97 2.77 12.08
C LEU A 22 5.33 2.90 12.77
N GLN A 23 6.38 2.27 12.23
CA GLN A 23 7.73 2.45 12.75
C GLN A 23 8.16 3.92 12.71
N HIS A 24 7.90 4.62 11.61
CA HIS A 24 8.22 6.04 11.50
C HIS A 24 7.55 6.85 12.61
N PHE A 25 6.24 6.62 12.81
CA PHE A 25 5.48 7.30 13.85
C PHE A 25 6.04 7.03 15.26
N PHE A 26 6.36 5.78 15.61
CA PHE A 26 6.87 5.43 16.94
C PHE A 26 8.32 5.89 17.20
N PHE A 27 9.15 5.93 16.16
CA PHE A 27 10.57 6.28 16.29
C PHE A 27 10.89 7.68 15.77
N ARG A 28 9.88 8.53 15.54
CA ARG A 28 10.04 9.87 14.96
C ARG A 28 10.98 10.73 15.78
N GLU A 29 10.83 10.75 17.10
CA GLU A 29 11.68 11.54 18.00
C GLU A 29 13.12 11.05 18.06
N PHE A 30 13.33 9.74 17.92
CA PHE A 30 14.66 9.13 17.96
C PHE A 30 15.43 9.34 16.66
N ASN A 31 14.74 9.32 15.52
CA ASN A 31 15.35 9.45 14.20
C ASN A 31 15.36 10.89 13.67
N TYR A 32 14.89 11.85 14.47
CA TYR A 32 14.79 13.25 14.07
C TYR A 32 16.17 13.86 13.82
N GLY A 33 16.41 14.40 12.62
CA GLY A 33 17.69 15.01 12.24
C GLY A 33 18.77 14.02 11.78
N PHE A 34 18.42 12.75 11.54
CA PHE A 34 19.31 11.80 10.87
C PHE A 34 19.07 11.84 9.36
N ASP A 35 19.90 12.58 8.61
CA ASP A 35 19.72 12.85 7.17
C ASP A 35 19.50 11.58 6.33
N ALA A 36 20.20 10.49 6.65
CA ALA A 36 20.04 9.23 5.93
C ALA A 36 18.67 8.57 6.16
N TYR A 37 18.07 8.77 7.33
CA TYR A 37 16.72 8.30 7.64
C TYR A 37 15.67 9.15 6.95
N GLU A 38 15.86 10.47 6.88
CA GLU A 38 14.98 11.36 6.12
C GLU A 38 14.96 10.99 4.62
N GLY A 39 16.12 10.66 4.05
CA GLY A 39 16.22 10.11 2.70
C GLY A 39 15.46 8.79 2.52
N MET A 40 15.52 7.88 3.49
CA MET A 40 14.75 6.63 3.47
C MET A 40 13.24 6.88 3.54
N VAL A 41 12.79 7.78 4.43
CA VAL A 41 11.36 8.14 4.57
C VAL A 41 10.85 8.73 3.26
N SER A 42 11.58 9.66 2.64
CA SER A 42 11.23 10.23 1.34
C SER A 42 11.12 9.15 0.24
N GLY A 43 12.06 8.20 0.20
CA GLY A 43 12.00 7.06 -0.73
C GLY A 43 10.80 6.15 -0.50
N VAL A 44 10.44 5.89 0.76
CA VAL A 44 9.25 5.10 1.09
C VAL A 44 7.96 5.84 0.73
N VAL A 45 7.91 7.16 0.90
CA VAL A 45 6.76 7.98 0.47
C VAL A 45 6.64 8.00 -1.06
N ALA A 46 7.74 8.14 -1.80
CA ALA A 46 7.70 8.07 -3.26
C ALA A 46 7.22 6.69 -3.75
N THR A 47 7.73 5.61 -3.16
CA THR A 47 7.29 4.24 -3.49
C THR A 47 5.84 3.99 -3.07
N SER A 48 5.36 4.57 -1.98
CA SER A 48 3.98 4.43 -1.56
C SER A 48 3.01 5.12 -2.49
N VAL A 49 3.32 6.34 -2.95
CA VAL A 49 2.53 7.06 -3.97
C VAL A 49 2.45 6.25 -5.27
N LEU A 50 3.59 5.75 -5.76
CA LEU A 50 3.60 4.89 -6.94
C LEU A 50 2.77 3.61 -6.74
N THR A 51 2.88 3.00 -5.56
CA THR A 51 2.12 1.80 -5.21
C THR A 51 0.63 2.08 -5.21
N VAL A 52 0.18 3.21 -4.65
CA VAL A 52 -1.23 3.64 -4.65
C VAL A 52 -1.74 3.85 -6.09
N LEU A 53 -0.99 4.56 -6.93
CA LEU A 53 -1.38 4.84 -8.32
C LEU A 53 -1.52 3.55 -9.15
N VAL A 54 -0.49 2.69 -9.12
CA VAL A 54 -0.51 1.40 -9.84
C VAL A 54 -1.62 0.52 -9.32
N SER A 55 -1.82 0.52 -8.00
CA SER A 55 -2.80 -0.34 -7.36
C SER A 55 -4.24 0.00 -7.70
N LEU A 56 -4.56 1.29 -7.88
CA LEU A 56 -5.88 1.71 -8.31
C LEU A 56 -6.24 1.11 -9.67
N VAL A 57 -5.32 1.21 -10.64
CA VAL A 57 -5.51 0.65 -11.99
C VAL A 57 -5.68 -0.87 -11.94
N VAL A 58 -4.87 -1.54 -11.13
CA VAL A 58 -4.93 -3.00 -10.95
C VAL A 58 -6.25 -3.43 -10.29
N LEU A 59 -6.69 -2.75 -9.24
CA LEU A 59 -7.94 -3.05 -8.53
C LEU A 59 -9.16 -2.86 -9.45
N ILE A 60 -9.20 -1.78 -10.22
CA ILE A 60 -10.27 -1.54 -11.22
C ILE A 60 -10.30 -2.67 -12.24
N ARG A 61 -9.14 -3.01 -12.82
CA ARG A 61 -9.04 -4.10 -13.81
C ARG A 61 -9.49 -5.43 -13.23
N GLN A 62 -9.06 -5.75 -12.00
CA GLN A 62 -9.49 -6.97 -11.33
C GLN A 62 -11.00 -6.95 -11.08
N GLY A 63 -11.55 -5.85 -10.56
CA GLY A 63 -12.99 -5.68 -10.33
C GLY A 63 -13.82 -5.96 -11.58
N ILE A 64 -13.44 -5.39 -12.73
CA ILE A 64 -14.12 -5.63 -14.02
C ILE A 64 -14.06 -7.12 -14.40
N ILE A 65 -12.90 -7.76 -14.28
CA ILE A 65 -12.72 -9.18 -14.59
C ILE A 65 -13.56 -10.06 -13.65
N PHE A 66 -13.65 -9.69 -12.37
CA PHE A 66 -14.44 -10.41 -11.36
C PHE A 66 -15.93 -10.31 -11.66
N ILE A 67 -16.46 -9.12 -11.91
CA ILE A 67 -17.88 -8.90 -12.20
C ILE A 67 -18.32 -9.69 -13.45
N ASN A 68 -17.48 -9.74 -14.47
CA ASN A 68 -17.80 -10.46 -15.71
C ASN A 68 -17.60 -11.98 -15.62
N ARG A 69 -17.08 -12.51 -14.50
CA ARG A 69 -16.88 -13.95 -14.32
C ARG A 69 -18.13 -14.62 -13.76
N LYS A 70 -18.65 -15.60 -14.51
CA LYS A 70 -19.84 -16.39 -14.14
C LYS A 70 -19.66 -17.26 -12.89
N ASN A 71 -18.43 -17.60 -12.53
CA ASN A 71 -18.08 -18.38 -11.35
C ASN A 71 -16.88 -17.75 -10.64
N ILE A 72 -17.16 -17.01 -9.57
CA ILE A 72 -16.15 -16.39 -8.71
C ILE A 72 -15.87 -17.36 -7.56
N ARG A 73 -14.61 -17.70 -7.31
CA ARG A 73 -14.23 -18.44 -6.10
C ARG A 73 -14.28 -17.50 -4.90
N GLU A 74 -14.92 -17.93 -3.81
CA GLU A 74 -14.99 -17.14 -2.55
C GLU A 74 -13.63 -16.66 -2.06
N THR A 75 -12.59 -17.50 -2.21
CA THR A 75 -11.22 -17.14 -1.84
C THR A 75 -10.73 -15.90 -2.58
N GLU A 76 -11.03 -15.78 -3.88
CA GLU A 76 -10.60 -14.63 -4.68
C GLU A 76 -11.31 -13.34 -4.24
N MET A 77 -12.59 -13.44 -3.87
CA MET A 77 -13.37 -12.31 -3.33
C MET A 77 -12.81 -11.81 -1.99
N LYS A 78 -12.43 -12.72 -1.08
CA LYS A 78 -11.80 -12.36 0.20
C LYS A 78 -10.48 -11.60 0.00
N TYR A 79 -9.65 -12.03 -0.96
CA TYR A 79 -8.39 -11.34 -1.27
C TYR A 79 -8.60 -9.96 -1.91
N LEU A 80 -9.66 -9.78 -2.71
CA LEU A 80 -9.99 -8.49 -3.29
C LEU A 80 -10.42 -7.50 -2.20
N ILE A 81 -11.30 -7.92 -1.29
CA ILE A 81 -11.75 -7.10 -0.14
C ILE A 81 -10.55 -6.74 0.75
N LEU A 82 -9.70 -7.72 1.07
CA LEU A 82 -8.50 -7.47 1.87
C LEU A 82 -7.57 -6.44 1.21
N ASN A 83 -7.33 -6.56 -0.10
CA ASN A 83 -6.52 -5.57 -0.82
C ASN A 83 -7.16 -4.19 -0.83
N LEU A 84 -8.50 -4.10 -0.87
CA LEU A 84 -9.19 -2.83 -0.80
C LEU A 84 -8.98 -2.15 0.56
N VAL A 85 -9.11 -2.91 1.66
CA VAL A 85 -8.87 -2.41 3.02
C VAL A 85 -7.41 -1.97 3.18
N LEU A 86 -6.46 -2.81 2.75
CA LEU A 86 -5.03 -2.50 2.82
C LEU A 86 -4.66 -1.29 1.94
N TYR A 87 -5.30 -1.13 0.78
CA TYR A 87 -5.12 0.03 -0.08
C TYR A 87 -5.47 1.33 0.64
N TYR A 88 -6.65 1.39 1.30
CA TYR A 88 -7.03 2.59 2.07
C TYR A 88 -6.11 2.82 3.26
N GLY A 89 -5.68 1.76 3.96
CA GLY A 89 -4.67 1.87 5.03
C GLY A 89 -3.35 2.46 4.53
N THR A 90 -2.89 2.00 3.36
CA THR A 90 -1.68 2.51 2.70
C THR A 90 -1.83 3.97 2.30
N LEU A 91 -3.02 4.36 1.82
CA LEU A 91 -3.31 5.74 1.42
C LEU A 91 -3.27 6.68 2.62
N ILE A 92 -3.89 6.31 3.74
CA ILE A 92 -3.83 7.07 5.00
C ILE A 92 -2.39 7.16 5.51
N ALA A 93 -1.67 6.04 5.59
CA ALA A 93 -0.26 5.99 6.01
C ALA A 93 0.64 6.91 5.16
N SER A 94 0.43 6.89 3.84
CA SER A 94 1.19 7.73 2.91
C SER A 94 0.88 9.22 3.09
N LEU A 95 -0.38 9.58 3.31
CA LEU A 95 -0.77 10.97 3.61
C LEU A 95 -0.18 11.45 4.93
N CYS A 96 -0.23 10.62 5.97
CA CYS A 96 0.38 10.93 7.27
C CYS A 96 1.89 11.16 7.14
N MET A 97 2.61 10.26 6.49
CA MET A 97 4.06 10.43 6.28
C MET A 97 4.37 11.66 5.43
N SER A 98 3.62 11.91 4.35
CA SER A 98 3.84 13.08 3.49
C SER A 98 3.64 14.41 4.22
N GLY A 99 2.72 14.48 5.20
CA GLY A 99 2.50 15.70 5.99
C GLY A 99 3.62 15.97 7.02
N GLU A 100 4.45 14.97 7.31
CA GLU A 100 5.54 15.07 8.30
C GLU A 100 6.91 15.34 7.68
N ILE A 101 7.05 15.24 6.35
CA ILE A 101 8.28 15.62 5.64
C ILE A 101 8.46 17.14 5.78
N ARG A 102 9.57 17.56 6.39
CA ARG A 102 9.99 18.97 6.39
C ARG A 102 10.36 19.36 4.95
N HIS A 103 9.60 20.30 4.40
CA HIS A 103 9.92 20.98 3.13
C HIS A 103 11.07 21.96 3.29
#